data_AF-A0ABD2C040-F1
#
_entry.id   AF-A0ABD2C040-F1
#
_cell.length_a   1.000
_cell.length_b   1.000
_cell.length_c   1.000
_cell.angle_alpha   90.00
_cell.angle_beta   90.00
_cell.angle_gamma   90.00
#
_symmetry.space_group_name_H-M   'P 1'
#
loop_
_entity.id
_entity.type
_entity.pdbx_description
1 polymer ?
#
loop_
_entity_poly.entity_id
_entity_poly.type
_entity_poly.pdbx_seq_one_letter_code
_entity_poly.pdbx_strand_id
1 'polypeptide(L)'
;MEKETKVCQGKDVFERMNYLYQASHLIASKSRVAASYYGNTMMGCARKAVLRMEPNIKRTICKRCHTPLIPGETARVRLCSKHIKGVKWTCLICLNSKKYPTRKGYKLWIDQPEAIVETFHYVPKQKSIDCDKSKIDNNKTESSDNTNIEKKSENNSD
;
A
#
# COMPACT_ATOMS: atom_id res chain seq x y z
N MET A 1 20.60 -10.00 25.55
CA MET A 1 20.40 -8.56 25.26
C MET A 1 19.05 -8.40 24.63
N GLU A 2 18.06 -7.93 25.39
CA GLU A 2 16.75 -7.60 24.86
C GLU A 2 16.93 -6.51 23.79
N LYS A 3 16.55 -6.80 22.55
CA LYS A 3 16.56 -5.78 21.49
C LYS A 3 15.45 -4.79 21.84
N GLU A 4 15.83 -3.61 22.32
CA GLU A 4 14.90 -2.51 22.48
C GLU A 4 14.12 -2.32 21.18
N THR A 5 12.80 -2.43 21.28
CA THR A 5 11.93 -2.34 20.11
C THR A 5 11.83 -0.88 19.73
N LYS A 6 12.75 -0.39 18.88
CA LYS A 6 12.69 0.99 18.39
C LYS A 6 11.37 1.20 17.66
N VAL A 7 10.55 2.13 18.17
CA VAL A 7 9.25 2.50 17.58
C VAL A 7 9.45 3.68 16.64
N CYS A 8 8.93 3.57 15.41
CA CYS A 8 8.89 4.70 14.49
C CYS A 8 7.98 5.81 15.03
N GLN A 9 8.50 7.04 15.06
CA GLN A 9 7.73 8.21 15.47
C GLN A 9 6.50 8.38 14.57
N GLY A 10 5.33 8.57 15.17
CA GLY A 10 4.06 8.71 14.44
C GLY A 10 3.48 7.41 13.88
N LYS A 11 3.87 6.23 14.42
CA LYS A 11 3.33 4.92 14.03
C LYS A 11 1.79 4.90 14.00
N ASP A 12 1.17 5.39 15.06
CA ASP A 12 -0.28 5.48 15.24
C ASP A 12 -0.96 6.31 14.13
N VAL A 13 -0.33 7.43 13.76
CA VAL A 13 -0.84 8.29 12.68
C VAL A 13 -0.67 7.60 11.33
N PHE A 14 0.46 6.95 11.07
CA PHE A 14 0.66 6.17 9.83
C PHE A 14 -0.36 5.03 9.72
N GLU A 15 -0.64 4.33 10.81
CA GLU A 15 -1.65 3.27 10.88
C GLU A 15 -3.05 3.80 10.59
N ARG A 16 -3.42 4.94 11.19
CA ARG A 16 -4.69 5.63 10.90
C ARG A 16 -4.78 6.08 9.44
N MET A 17 -3.71 6.64 8.88
CA MET A 17 -3.66 7.08 7.49
C MET A 17 -3.80 5.89 6.54
N ASN A 18 -3.14 4.76 6.84
CA ASN A 18 -3.26 3.53 6.07
C ASN A 18 -4.70 3.00 6.05
N TYR A 19 -5.36 2.97 7.21
CA TYR A 19 -6.77 2.56 7.29
C TYR A 19 -7.68 3.46 6.43
N LEU A 20 -7.54 4.78 6.56
CA LEU A 20 -8.33 5.74 5.78
C LEU A 20 -8.05 5.63 4.28
N TYR A 21 -6.81 5.37 3.89
CA TYR A 21 -6.42 5.15 2.50
C TYR A 21 -7.12 3.92 1.91
N GLN A 22 -7.12 2.80 2.62
CA GLN A 22 -7.78 1.56 2.21
C GLN A 22 -9.30 1.72 2.14
N ALA A 23 -9.91 2.33 3.17
CA ALA A 23 -11.34 2.63 3.20
C ALA A 23 -11.76 3.52 2.01
N SER A 24 -10.93 4.52 1.67
CA SER A 24 -11.15 5.39 0.52
C SER A 24 -11.16 4.64 -0.81
N HIS A 25 -10.23 3.68 -1.01
CA HIS A 25 -10.19 2.85 -2.22
C HIS A 25 -11.39 1.92 -2.31
N LEU A 26 -11.76 1.27 -1.21
CA LEU A 26 -12.91 0.35 -1.16
C LEU A 26 -14.23 1.05 -1.49
N ILE A 27 -14.44 2.26 -0.96
CA ILE A 27 -15.69 3.00 -1.18
C ILE A 27 -15.72 3.73 -2.53
N ALA A 28 -14.58 3.86 -3.24
CA ALA A 28 -14.47 4.63 -4.48
C ALA A 28 -15.44 4.15 -5.57
N SER A 29 -15.67 2.84 -5.66
CA SER A 29 -16.59 2.23 -6.62
C SER A 29 -18.06 2.46 -6.25
N LYS A 30 -18.38 2.66 -4.96
CA LYS A 30 -19.75 2.86 -4.47
C LYS A 30 -20.13 4.35 -4.41
N SER A 31 -19.31 5.16 -3.74
CA SER A 31 -19.56 6.58 -3.53
C SER A 31 -18.28 7.39 -3.62
N ARG A 32 -18.22 8.22 -4.67
CA ARG A 32 -17.10 9.13 -4.94
C ARG A 32 -16.93 10.22 -3.89
N VAL A 33 -18.04 10.66 -3.29
CA VAL A 33 -18.06 11.70 -2.25
C VAL A 33 -17.47 11.13 -0.95
N ALA A 34 -17.89 9.93 -0.53
CA ALA A 34 -17.33 9.27 0.64
C ALA A 34 -15.83 8.98 0.46
N ALA A 35 -15.42 8.54 -0.74
CA ALA A 35 -14.00 8.32 -1.05
C ALA A 35 -13.17 9.61 -0.89
N SER A 36 -13.68 10.74 -1.40
CA SER A 36 -13.09 12.06 -1.23
C SER A 36 -12.99 12.48 0.24
N TYR A 37 -14.03 12.21 1.04
CA TYR A 37 -14.04 12.50 2.47
C TYR A 37 -12.95 11.75 3.24
N TYR A 38 -12.80 10.43 3.02
CA TYR A 38 -11.74 9.65 3.66
C TYR A 38 -10.35 10.13 3.25
N GLY A 39 -10.16 10.43 1.95
CA GLY A 39 -8.90 10.99 1.46
C GLY A 39 -8.57 12.36 2.07
N ASN A 40 -9.57 13.24 2.20
CA ASN A 40 -9.39 14.54 2.84
C ASN A 40 -9.04 14.41 4.34
N THR A 41 -9.69 13.48 5.04
CA THR A 41 -9.41 13.17 6.45
C THR A 41 -7.98 12.63 6.61
N MET A 42 -7.55 11.71 5.74
CA MET A 42 -6.19 11.17 5.72
C MET A 42 -5.15 12.29 5.52
N MET A 43 -5.39 13.20 4.57
CA MET A 43 -4.52 14.37 4.34
C MET A 43 -4.55 15.36 5.52
N GLY A 44 -5.66 15.44 6.24
CA GLY A 44 -5.78 16.20 7.49
C GLY A 44 -4.89 15.62 8.59
N CYS A 45 -4.91 14.30 8.79
CA CYS A 45 -4.03 13.60 9.73
C CYS A 45 -2.54 13.86 9.41
N ALA A 46 -2.16 13.72 8.13
CA ALA A 46 -0.79 13.97 7.69
C ALA A 46 -0.32 15.40 7.98
N ARG A 47 -1.16 16.41 7.68
CA ARG A 47 -0.84 17.82 7.92
C ARG A 47 -0.71 18.15 9.40
N LYS A 48 -1.62 17.63 10.24
CA LYS A 48 -1.60 17.88 11.70
C LYS A 48 -0.38 17.26 12.36
N ALA A 49 0.00 16.06 11.94
CA ALA A 49 1.17 15.36 12.48
C ALA A 49 2.49 15.75 11.79
N VAL A 50 2.47 16.66 10.81
CA VAL A 50 3.64 17.09 10.02
C VAL A 50 4.38 15.89 9.38
N LEU A 51 3.61 14.87 8.96
CA LEU A 51 4.15 13.65 8.36
C LEU A 51 4.22 13.77 6.83
N ARG A 52 5.33 13.29 6.27
CA ARG A 52 5.50 13.17 4.81
C ARG A 52 4.94 11.84 4.34
N MET A 53 4.06 11.89 3.34
CA MET A 53 3.57 10.68 2.66
C MET A 53 4.54 10.22 1.59
N GLU A 54 4.55 8.91 1.39
CA GLU A 54 5.29 8.24 0.34
C GLU A 54 4.80 8.70 -1.06
N PRO A 55 5.72 8.94 -2.02
CA PRO A 55 5.38 9.49 -3.33
C PRO A 55 4.40 8.65 -4.15
N ASN A 56 4.44 7.32 -4.07
CA ASN A 56 3.52 6.42 -4.77
C ASN A 56 2.10 6.54 -4.22
N ILE A 57 1.91 6.57 -2.91
CA ILE A 57 0.61 6.87 -2.29
C ILE A 57 0.13 8.25 -2.75
N LYS A 58 0.99 9.28 -2.69
CA LYS A 58 0.63 10.64 -3.15
C LYS A 58 0.28 10.71 -4.64
N ARG A 59 0.86 9.84 -5.49
CA ARG A 59 0.51 9.73 -6.92
C ARG A 59 -0.92 9.23 -7.10
N THR A 60 -1.35 8.25 -6.29
CA THR A 60 -2.69 7.65 -6.34
C THR A 60 -3.81 8.56 -5.83
N ILE A 61 -3.54 9.71 -5.22
CA ILE A 61 -4.59 10.57 -4.63
C ILE A 61 -4.73 11.89 -5.38
N CYS A 62 -5.93 12.39 -5.63
CA CYS A 62 -6.11 13.70 -6.27
C CYS A 62 -5.57 14.86 -5.41
N LYS A 63 -4.90 15.85 -6.02
CA LYS A 63 -4.36 17.04 -5.30
C LYS A 63 -5.47 17.96 -4.77
N ARG A 64 -6.63 18.00 -5.42
CA ARG A 64 -7.72 18.95 -5.11
C ARG A 64 -8.78 18.32 -4.23
N CYS A 65 -9.44 17.28 -4.72
CA CYS A 65 -10.54 16.61 -4.00
C CYS A 65 -10.08 15.43 -3.13
N HIS A 66 -8.80 15.07 -3.14
CA HIS A 66 -8.26 13.93 -2.37
C HIS A 66 -8.93 12.57 -2.63
N THR A 67 -9.75 12.43 -3.67
CA THR A 67 -10.26 11.12 -4.08
C THR A 67 -9.13 10.24 -4.62
N PRO A 68 -9.12 8.93 -4.31
CA PRO A 68 -8.22 7.97 -4.93
C PRO A 68 -8.46 7.95 -6.44
N LEU A 69 -7.36 7.92 -7.18
CA LEU A 69 -7.26 7.88 -8.62
C LEU A 69 -7.10 6.41 -9.02
N ILE A 70 -8.21 5.77 -9.33
CA ILE A 70 -8.29 4.41 -9.82
C ILE A 70 -8.46 4.51 -11.34
N PRO A 71 -7.49 3.99 -12.13
CA PRO A 71 -7.60 3.98 -13.58
C PRO A 71 -8.89 3.28 -14.03
N GLY A 72 -9.67 3.93 -14.89
CA GLY A 72 -10.94 3.38 -15.42
C GLY A 72 -12.18 3.77 -14.62
N GLU A 73 -12.07 3.97 -13.30
CA GLU A 73 -13.22 4.34 -12.45
C GLU A 73 -13.26 5.83 -12.12
N THR A 74 -12.25 6.32 -11.40
CA THR A 74 -12.20 7.71 -10.89
C THR A 74 -11.16 8.56 -11.60
N ALA A 75 -10.25 7.92 -12.34
CA ALA A 75 -9.19 8.58 -13.06
C ALA A 75 -9.05 8.08 -14.50
N ARG A 76 -8.74 9.01 -15.39
CA ARG A 76 -8.32 8.74 -16.76
C ARG A 76 -6.81 8.85 -16.86
N VAL A 77 -6.16 7.78 -17.29
CA VAL A 77 -4.71 7.72 -17.48
C VAL A 77 -4.41 7.73 -18.99
N ARG A 78 -3.54 8.62 -19.44
CA ARG A 78 -3.11 8.72 -20.84
C ARG A 78 -1.60 8.90 -20.93
N LEU A 79 -0.99 8.23 -21.91
CA LEU A 79 0.37 8.53 -22.32
C LEU A 79 0.36 9.82 -23.15
N CYS A 80 1.23 10.76 -22.81
CA CYS A 80 1.39 12.02 -23.52
C CYS A 80 2.83 12.13 -24.03
N SER A 81 3.00 12.33 -25.33
CA SER A 81 4.31 12.45 -25.97
C SER A 81 4.81 13.90 -26.11
N LYS A 82 3.91 14.90 -26.10
CA LYS A 82 4.24 16.32 -26.36
C LYS A 82 4.24 17.19 -25.08
N HIS A 83 5.16 18.12 -24.85
CA HIS A 83 6.56 18.19 -25.31
C HIS A 83 7.49 17.21 -24.57
N ILE A 84 7.13 16.79 -23.35
CA ILE A 84 7.87 15.80 -22.56
C ILE A 84 7.02 14.54 -22.46
N LYS A 85 7.63 13.40 -22.81
CA LYS A 85 7.04 12.06 -22.66
C LYS A 85 6.68 11.80 -21.20
N GLY A 86 5.44 11.43 -20.94
CA GLY A 86 4.99 11.16 -19.58
C GLY A 86 3.57 10.63 -19.51
N VAL A 87 3.18 10.25 -18.29
CA VAL A 87 1.84 9.76 -17.97
C VAL A 87 1.03 10.90 -17.39
N LYS A 88 -0.10 11.24 -18.03
CA LYS A 88 -1.08 12.20 -17.52
C LYS A 88 -2.21 11.44 -16.84
N TRP A 89 -2.44 11.79 -15.58
CA TRP A 89 -3.56 11.34 -14.77
C TRP A 89 -4.55 12.48 -14.66
N THR A 90 -5.81 12.27 -15.06
CA THR A 90 -6.88 13.26 -14.95
C THR A 90 -7.98 12.70 -14.07
N CYS A 91 -8.31 13.41 -12.99
CA CYS A 91 -9.42 13.06 -12.12
C CYS A 91 -10.75 13.28 -12.85
N LEU A 92 -11.66 12.32 -12.81
CA LEU A 92 -12.98 12.43 -13.45
C LEU A 92 -14.02 13.21 -12.60
N ILE A 93 -13.67 13.56 -11.36
CA ILE A 93 -14.57 14.27 -10.43
C ILE A 93 -14.33 15.77 -10.48
N CYS A 94 -13.09 16.21 -10.28
CA CYS A 94 -12.73 17.64 -10.23
C CYS A 94 -11.90 18.12 -11.42
N LEU A 95 -11.65 17.24 -12.41
CA LEU A 95 -10.89 17.51 -13.64
C LEU A 95 -9.42 17.92 -13.44
N ASN A 96 -8.95 17.97 -12.18
CA ASN A 96 -7.56 18.25 -11.89
C ASN A 96 -6.65 17.17 -12.49
N SER A 97 -5.57 17.60 -13.12
CA SER A 97 -4.64 16.71 -13.80
C SER A 97 -3.26 16.73 -13.15
N LYS A 98 -2.60 15.57 -13.12
CA LYS A 98 -1.19 15.41 -12.77
C LYS A 98 -0.45 14.83 -13.96
N LYS A 99 0.79 15.27 -14.16
CA LYS A 99 1.67 14.73 -15.20
C LYS A 99 2.96 14.25 -14.56
N TYR A 100 3.33 13.01 -14.84
CA TYR A 100 4.59 12.42 -14.40
C TYR A 100 5.47 12.15 -15.62
N PRO A 101 6.68 12.72 -15.71
CA PRO A 101 7.58 12.46 -16.81
C PRO A 101 8.11 11.02 -16.75
N THR A 102 8.25 10.38 -17.92
CA THR A 102 8.78 9.02 -18.05
C THR A 102 10.13 9.10 -18.74
N ARG A 103 11.14 9.61 -18.02
CA ARG A 103 12.53 9.62 -18.49
C ARG A 103 13.19 8.28 -18.14
N LYS A 104 13.88 7.66 -19.10
CA LYS A 104 14.66 6.44 -18.84
C LYS A 104 15.75 6.76 -17.80
N GLY A 105 15.89 5.90 -16.79
CA GLY A 105 16.90 6.05 -15.72
C GLY A 105 16.55 7.04 -14.60
N TYR A 106 15.39 7.70 -14.63
CA TYR A 106 14.97 8.58 -13.54
C TYR A 106 14.43 7.76 -12.36
N LYS A 107 15.03 7.92 -11.18
CA LYS A 107 14.61 7.32 -9.90
C LYS A 107 14.27 8.43 -8.90
N LEU A 108 13.30 8.19 -8.00
CA LEU A 108 13.08 9.12 -6.89
C LEU A 108 14.19 8.94 -5.86
N TRP A 109 14.46 9.98 -5.07
CA TRP A 109 15.41 9.90 -3.94
C TRP A 109 15.09 8.74 -3.01
N ILE A 110 13.80 8.54 -2.68
CA ILE A 110 13.36 7.47 -1.78
C ILE A 110 13.59 6.05 -2.31
N ASP A 111 13.79 5.89 -3.63
CA ASP A 111 14.04 4.59 -4.26
C ASP A 111 15.54 4.24 -4.27
N GLN A 112 16.41 5.18 -3.92
CA GLN A 112 17.85 4.96 -3.87
C GLN A 112 18.23 4.30 -2.54
N PRO A 113 19.15 3.32 -2.54
CA PRO A 113 19.55 2.63 -1.31
C PRO A 113 20.21 3.58 -0.31
N GLU A 114 20.88 4.63 -0.79
CA GLU A 114 21.51 5.68 0.02
C GLU A 114 20.52 6.51 0.85
N ALA A 115 19.24 6.54 0.45
CA ALA A 115 18.20 7.28 1.17
C ALA A 115 17.69 6.53 2.42
N ILE A 116 18.04 5.25 2.59
CA ILE A 116 17.60 4.42 3.70
C ILE A 116 18.52 4.68 4.89
N VAL A 117 17.98 5.31 5.94
CA VAL A 117 18.73 5.57 7.18
C VAL A 117 18.70 4.36 8.11
N GLU A 118 17.51 3.83 8.40
CA GLU A 118 17.30 2.66 9.25
C GLU A 118 16.16 1.82 8.69
N THR A 119 16.29 0.49 8.76
CA THR A 119 15.22 -0.45 8.42
C THR A 119 14.65 -1.05 9.70
N PHE A 120 13.36 -0.84 9.96
CA PHE A 120 12.67 -1.40 11.12
C PHE A 120 12.00 -2.73 10.75
N HIS A 121 12.38 -3.82 11.41
CA HIS A 121 11.73 -5.12 11.27
C HIS A 121 10.65 -5.27 12.35
N TYR A 122 9.40 -4.97 11.99
CA TYR A 122 8.25 -5.23 12.84
C TYR A 122 7.87 -6.71 12.75
N VAL A 123 8.65 -7.58 13.37
CA VAL A 123 8.24 -8.98 13.54
C VAL A 123 7.03 -8.97 14.47
N PRO A 124 5.87 -9.51 14.08
CA PRO A 124 4.79 -9.72 15.03
C PRO A 124 5.35 -10.61 16.14
N LYS A 125 5.36 -10.13 17.39
CA LYS A 125 5.59 -11.03 18.52
C LYS A 125 4.53 -12.11 18.40
N GLN A 126 4.94 -13.35 18.09
CA GLN A 126 4.05 -14.49 18.22
C GLN A 126 3.54 -14.44 19.66
N LYS A 127 2.24 -14.22 19.83
CA LYS A 127 1.62 -14.46 21.13
C LYS A 127 1.98 -15.90 21.45
N SER A 128 2.72 -16.14 22.53
CA SER A 128 2.78 -17.47 23.11
C SER A 128 1.33 -17.87 23.33
N ILE A 129 0.92 -18.90 22.60
CA ILE A 129 -0.32 -19.60 22.92
C ILE A 129 0.03 -20.30 24.23
N ASP A 130 -0.35 -19.68 25.35
CA ASP A 130 -0.35 -20.37 26.62
C ASP A 130 -1.46 -21.43 26.52
N CYS A 131 -1.03 -22.61 26.10
CA CYS A 131 -1.81 -23.83 26.10
C CYS A 131 -2.01 -24.25 27.56
N ASP A 132 -3.17 -23.91 28.12
CA ASP A 132 -3.67 -24.52 29.34
C ASP A 132 -3.89 -26.02 29.10
N LYS A 133 -2.86 -26.82 29.45
CA LYS A 133 -2.98 -28.27 29.57
C LYS A 133 -3.77 -28.62 30.84
N SER A 134 -5.08 -28.83 30.69
CA SER A 134 -5.86 -29.90 31.35
C SER A 134 -7.31 -29.79 30.81
N LYS A 135 -7.96 -30.79 30.20
CA LYS A 135 -7.99 -32.24 30.45
C LYS A 135 -8.21 -33.03 29.14
N ILE A 136 -7.81 -34.29 29.23
CA ILE A 136 -7.81 -35.41 28.27
C ILE A 136 -9.22 -35.71 27.72
N ASP A 137 -9.31 -36.10 26.45
CA ASP A 137 -9.87 -37.41 26.08
C ASP A 137 -9.41 -37.87 24.68
N ASN A 138 -8.91 -39.10 24.65
CA ASN A 138 -8.40 -39.81 23.50
C ASN A 138 -9.55 -40.15 22.54
N ASN A 139 -9.31 -40.05 21.23
CA ASN A 139 -9.44 -41.21 20.33
C ASN A 139 -8.87 -40.90 18.93
N LYS A 140 -8.20 -41.93 18.40
CA LYS A 140 -7.73 -42.13 17.01
C LYS A 140 -8.82 -41.70 16.01
N THR A 141 -8.50 -41.17 14.84
CA THR A 141 -8.01 -41.96 13.70
C THR A 141 -7.39 -41.07 12.63
N GLU A 142 -6.39 -41.66 11.98
CA GLU A 142 -5.59 -41.22 10.84
C GLU A 142 -6.42 -40.73 9.64
N SER A 143 -5.91 -39.70 8.96
CA SER A 143 -5.71 -39.77 7.50
C SER A 143 -4.84 -38.59 7.05
N SER A 144 -3.65 -38.96 6.58
CA SER A 144 -2.79 -38.21 5.67
C SER A 144 -3.58 -37.61 4.50
N ASP A 145 -3.13 -36.45 4.00
CA ASP A 145 -2.63 -36.36 2.63
C ASP A 145 -1.88 -35.04 2.42
N ASN A 146 -0.55 -35.19 2.35
CA ASN A 146 0.34 -34.26 1.69
C ASN A 146 0.19 -34.43 0.18
N THR A 147 0.09 -33.35 -0.57
CA THR A 147 0.79 -33.27 -1.87
C THR A 147 1.24 -31.85 -2.16
N ASN A 148 2.54 -31.64 -1.98
CA ASN A 148 3.35 -30.76 -2.83
C ASN A 148 3.19 -31.20 -4.30
N ILE A 149 3.04 -30.25 -5.22
CA ILE A 149 3.53 -30.43 -6.59
C ILE A 149 4.33 -29.19 -6.97
N GLU A 150 5.64 -29.41 -7.09
CA GLU A 150 6.63 -28.50 -7.60
C GLU A 150 6.49 -28.25 -9.10
N LYS A 151 7.05 -27.11 -9.49
CA LYS A 151 7.49 -26.68 -10.82
C LYS A 151 7.83 -27.82 -11.78
N LYS A 152 7.35 -27.69 -13.03
CA LYS A 152 8.06 -28.19 -14.22
C LYS A 152 8.36 -27.02 -15.14
N SER A 153 9.62 -26.60 -15.11
CA SER A 153 10.32 -26.07 -16.27
C SER A 153 11.01 -27.23 -16.96
N GLU A 154 10.81 -27.42 -18.26
CA GLU A 154 11.88 -27.73 -19.21
C GLU A 154 11.35 -27.76 -20.64
N ASN A 155 12.26 -27.38 -21.53
CA ASN A 155 12.10 -27.08 -22.95
C ASN A 155 11.99 -28.36 -23.79
N ASN A 156 11.47 -28.26 -25.03
CA ASN A 156 12.24 -28.49 -26.26
C ASN A 156 11.37 -28.48 -27.53
N SER A 157 11.90 -27.79 -28.55
CA SER A 157 11.86 -28.03 -30.01
C SER A 157 10.62 -28.62 -30.68
N ASP A 158 10.03 -27.85 -31.59
CA ASP A 158 9.99 -28.11 -33.04
C ASP A 158 9.78 -26.78 -33.81
#